data_AF-A0A9D1L316-F1
#
_entry.id   AF-A0A9D1L316-F1
#
_cell.length_a   1.000
_cell.length_b   1.000
_cell.length_c   1.000
_cell.angle_alpha   90.00
_cell.angle_beta   90.00
_cell.angle_gamma   90.00
#
_symmetry.space_group_name_H-M   'P 1'
#
loop_
_entity.id
_entity.type
_entity.pdbx_description
1 polymer ?
#
loop_
_entity_poly.entity_id
_entity_poly.type
_entity_poly.pdbx_seq_one_letter_code
_entity_poly.pdbx_strand_id
1 'polypeptide(L)' 'MTIKSEDNTKAVVLMFLVVAVLVFIGMILEFHYIDLGYFIFTVGCLIRFLYIKKHEK' A
#
# COMPACT_ATOMS: atom_id res chain seq x y z
N MET A 1 -15.26 -19.60 -8.83
CA MET A 1 -15.20 -18.81 -7.58
C MET A 1 -14.09 -17.76 -7.66
N THR A 2 -14.05 -16.97 -8.73
CA THR A 2 -12.90 -16.13 -9.15
C THR A 2 -13.19 -14.63 -9.12
N ILE A 3 -14.46 -14.22 -9.16
CA ILE A 3 -14.86 -12.80 -9.19
C ILE A 3 -14.61 -12.14 -7.82
N LYS A 4 -14.91 -12.86 -6.72
CA LYS A 4 -14.78 -12.33 -5.35
C LYS A 4 -13.33 -12.03 -4.92
N SER A 5 -12.33 -12.74 -5.46
CA SER A 5 -10.92 -12.53 -5.07
C SER A 5 -10.28 -11.32 -5.76
N GLU A 6 -10.74 -10.98 -6.96
CA GLU A 6 -10.20 -9.84 -7.70
C GLU A 6 -10.67 -8.51 -7.09
N ASP A 7 -11.94 -8.41 -6.69
CA ASP A 7 -12.46 -7.22 -6.02
C ASP A 7 -11.79 -6.97 -4.66
N ASN A 8 -11.53 -8.03 -3.89
CA ASN A 8 -10.78 -7.94 -2.64
C ASN A 8 -9.34 -7.46 -2.88
N THR A 9 -8.71 -7.87 -3.98
CA THR A 9 -7.35 -7.43 -4.32
C THR A 9 -7.33 -5.94 -4.65
N LYS A 10 -8.32 -5.45 -5.43
CA LYS A 10 -8.47 -4.02 -5.74
C LYS A 10 -8.71 -3.19 -4.47
N ALA A 11 -9.55 -3.68 -3.56
CA ALA A 11 -9.83 -3.03 -2.28
C ALA A 11 -8.58 -2.92 -1.40
N VAL A 12 -7.76 -3.98 -1.32
CA VAL A 12 -6.51 -3.97 -0.54
C VAL A 12 -5.50 -2.99 -1.16
N VAL A 13 -5.31 -3.01 -2.47
CA VAL A 13 -4.41 -2.06 -3.16
C VAL A 13 -4.84 -0.62 -2.93
N LEU A 14 -6.15 -0.35 -3.01
CA LEU A 14 -6.71 0.96 -2.74
C LEU A 14 -6.46 1.41 -1.29
N MET A 15 -6.62 0.51 -0.33
CA MET A 15 -6.34 0.79 1.09
C MET A 15 -4.87 1.18 1.30
N PHE A 16 -3.92 0.43 0.72
CA PHE A 16 -2.49 0.76 0.77
C PHE A 16 -2.18 2.12 0.12
N LEU A 17 -2.81 2.43 -1.01
CA LEU A 17 -2.68 3.73 -1.67
C LEU A 17 -3.16 4.88 -0.79
N VAL A 18 -4.34 4.74 -0.18
CA VAL A 18 -4.89 5.76 0.72
C VAL A 18 -3.96 6.00 1.91
N VAL A 19 -3.45 4.93 2.54
CA VAL A 19 -2.49 5.06 3.65
C VAL A 19 -1.22 5.75 3.20
N ALA A 20 -0.66 5.39 2.04
CA ALA A 20 0.55 6.03 1.51
C ALA A 20 0.35 7.53 1.25
N VAL A 21 -0.82 7.92 0.70
CA VAL A 21 -1.17 9.33 0.46
C VAL A 21 -1.31 10.10 1.78
N LEU A 22 -1.94 9.51 2.80
CA LEU A 22 -2.08 10.14 4.11
C LEU A 22 -0.72 10.37 4.78
N VAL A 23 0.16 9.37 4.76
CA VAL A 23 1.52 9.50 5.29
C VAL A 23 2.30 10.57 4.51
N PHE A 24 2.16 10.61 3.20
CA PHE A 24 2.82 11.62 2.36
C PHE A 24 2.32 13.05 2.65
N ILE A 25 1.01 13.25 2.84
CA ILE A 25 0.45 14.54 3.27
C ILE A 25 1.00 14.94 4.65
N GLY A 26 1.07 14.00 5.59
CA GLY A 26 1.68 14.21 6.90
C GLY A 26 3.13 14.68 6.79
N MET A 27 3.93 14.03 5.95
CA MET A 27 5.32 14.41 5.68
C MET A 27 5.49 15.82 5.10
N ILE A 28 4.53 16.29 4.28
CA ILE A 28 4.55 17.65 3.72
C ILE A 28 4.24 18.68 4.79
N LEU A 29 3.31 18.38 5.70
CA LEU A 29 2.86 19.30 6.74
C LEU A 29 3.91 19.42 7.87
N GLU A 30 4.34 18.29 8.43
CA GLU A 30 5.37 18.23 9.47
C GLU A 30 6.26 17.02 9.22
N PHE A 31 7.47 17.26 8.70
CA PHE A 31 8.39 16.19 8.35
C PHE A 31 9.05 15.60 9.60
N HIS A 32 8.71 14.35 9.93
CA HIS A 32 9.52 13.53 10.84
C HIS A 32 10.24 12.42 10.09
N TYR A 33 11.49 12.13 10.49
CA TYR A 33 12.28 11.03 9.92
C TYR A 33 11.57 9.66 10.03
N ILE A 34 10.71 9.50 11.03
CA ILE A 34 9.93 8.29 11.23
C ILE A 34 8.87 8.10 10.13
N ASP A 35 8.31 9.18 9.59
CA ASP A 35 7.27 9.16 8.55
C ASP A 35 7.85 8.66 7.21
N LEU A 36 9.09 9.05 6.90
CA LEU A 36 9.81 8.51 5.76
C LEU A 36 9.97 6.99 5.88
N GLY A 37 10.27 6.50 7.09
CA GLY A 37 10.34 5.07 7.38
C GLY A 37 9.00 4.36 7.17
N TYR A 38 7.90 4.93 7.70
CA TYR A 38 6.55 4.41 7.50
C TYR A 38 6.12 4.42 6.03
N PHE A 39 6.48 5.46 5.28
CA PHE A 39 6.17 5.57 3.86
C PHE A 39 6.87 4.46 3.06
N ILE A 40 8.19 4.30 3.24
CA ILE A 40 8.98 3.25 2.56
C ILE A 40 8.45 1.87 2.94
N PHE A 41 8.13 1.64 4.22
CA PHE A 41 7.55 0.37 4.68
C PHE A 41 6.20 0.07 4.00
N THR A 42 5.30 1.06 3.96
CA THR A 42 3.97 0.93 3.35
C THR A 42 4.07 0.59 1.86
N VAL A 43 4.94 1.28 1.12
CA VAL A 43 5.21 1.01 -0.29
C VAL A 43 5.82 -0.37 -0.49
N GLY A 44 6.77 -0.78 0.36
CA GLY A 44 7.37 -2.10 0.33
C GLY A 44 6.36 -3.23 0.55
N CYS A 45 5.43 -3.07 1.50
CA CYS A 45 4.33 -4.00 1.72
C CYS A 45 3.42 -4.13 0.49
N LEU A 46 3.08 -3.01 -0.16
CA LEU A 46 2.27 -3.02 -1.37
C LEU A 46 2.98 -3.75 -2.52
N ILE A 47 4.26 -3.48 -2.75
CA ILE A 47 5.06 -4.16 -3.79
C ILE A 47 5.10 -5.67 -3.53
N ARG A 48 5.37 -6.08 -2.28
CA ARG A 48 5.41 -7.50 -1.90
C ARG A 48 4.04 -8.17 -2.09
N PHE A 49 2.96 -7.49 -1.72
CA PHE A 49 1.60 -7.99 -1.93
C PHE A 49 1.29 -8.22 -3.42
N LEU A 50 1.61 -7.24 -4.27
CA LEU A 50 1.43 -7.35 -5.73
C LEU A 50 2.31 -8.46 -6.31
N TYR A 51 3.54 -8.61 -5.83
CA TYR A 51 4.45 -9.67 -6.26
C TYR A 51 3.88 -11.06 -5.96
N ILE A 52 3.43 -11.31 -4.73
CA ILE A 52 2.82 -12.59 -4.34
C ILE A 52 1.58 -12.85 -5.21
N LYS A 53 0.69 -11.86 -5.36
CA LYS A 53 -0.52 -12.00 -6.17
C LYS A 53 -0.24 -12.25 -7.66
N LYS A 54 0.85 -11.72 -8.19
CA LYS A 54 1.29 -11.96 -9.57
C LYS A 54 1.80 -13.38 -9.77
N HIS A 55 2.45 -13.97 -8.76
CA HIS A 55 2.99 -15.32 -8.80
C HIS A 55 2.00 -16.42 -8.36
N GLU A 56 0.88 -16.06 -7.73
CA GLU A 56 -0.25 -16.98 -7.46
C GLU A 56 -1.17 -17.21 -8.68
N LYS A 57 -1.06 -16.41 -9.75
CA LYS A 57 -1.80 -16.59 -11.02
C LYS A 57 -1.01 -17.46 -11.99
#